data_AF-A0A9W7XTB1-F1
#
_entry.id   AF-A0A9W7XTB1-F1
#
_cell.length_a   1.000
_cell.length_b   1.000
_cell.length_c   1.000
_cell.angle_alpha   90.00
_cell.angle_beta   90.00
_cell.angle_gamma   90.00
#
_symmetry.space_group_name_H-M   'P 1'
#
loop_
_entity.id
_entity.type
_entity.pdbx_description
1 polymer ?
#
loop_
_entity_poly.entity_id
_entity_poly.type
_entity_poly.pdbx_seq_one_letter_code
_entity_poly.pdbx_strand_id
1 'polypeptide(L)'
;NSNAALVFEFLYRFLGLGVSYFGRFDEEAIKNNFALVYELLDEVLDFGYPQNIEVDTLKLYVTTESVKSKSLVAEPPQSITMQATGATTWRRNDIVYKKNEAFVDVIESVNLILSAKGTVLRADVQGQIVMRSFLSGMPECKFGLNDKLVLEAAATEAAAVGRVRQVGARSGAVGGAGGGGDGETVEIADCQFHQSVRLGRFNTDRTISFIPPDGEFEMMRYRTTENVNLPFKVLPV
;
A
#
# COMPACT_ATOMS: atom_id res chain seq x y z
N ASN A 1 17.64 20.68 -18.08
CA ASN A 1 17.72 20.48 -16.62
C ASN A 1 16.52 19.64 -16.23
N SER A 2 16.66 18.32 -16.24
CA SER A 2 15.55 17.37 -16.03
C SER A 2 15.55 16.88 -14.58
N ASN A 3 14.39 16.54 -14.03
CA ASN A 3 14.30 15.99 -12.68
C ASN A 3 14.86 14.56 -12.67
N ALA A 4 16.07 14.38 -12.13
CA ALA A 4 16.73 13.09 -12.07
C ALA A 4 15.94 12.04 -11.28
N ALA A 5 15.25 12.44 -10.20
CA ALA A 5 14.45 11.52 -9.39
C ALA A 5 13.27 10.95 -10.20
N LEU A 6 12.62 11.77 -11.02
CA LEU A 6 11.55 11.31 -11.93
C LEU A 6 12.07 10.28 -12.93
N VAL A 7 13.26 10.51 -13.49
CA VAL A 7 13.89 9.59 -14.43
C VAL A 7 14.18 8.25 -13.76
N PHE A 8 14.76 8.24 -12.57
CA PHE A 8 15.05 6.99 -11.86
C PHE A 8 13.77 6.25 -11.44
N GLU A 9 12.76 6.96 -10.93
CA GLU A 9 11.47 6.36 -10.58
C GLU A 9 10.81 5.70 -11.80
N PHE A 10 10.81 6.40 -12.94
CA PHE A 10 10.31 5.85 -14.20
C PHE A 10 11.06 4.58 -14.59
N LEU A 11 12.40 4.59 -14.54
CA LEU A 11 13.22 3.42 -14.90
C LEU A 11 12.93 2.22 -13.99
N TYR A 12 12.81 2.42 -12.67
CA TYR A 12 12.47 1.35 -11.75
C TYR A 12 11.07 0.78 -12.00
N ARG A 13 10.07 1.64 -12.25
CA ARG A 13 8.71 1.20 -12.59
C ARG A 13 8.66 0.47 -13.92
N PHE A 14 9.40 0.95 -14.93
CA PHE A 14 9.48 0.31 -16.24
C PHE A 14 10.09 -1.10 -16.16
N LEU A 15 11.13 -1.28 -15.33
CA LEU A 15 11.68 -2.60 -15.03
C LEU A 15 10.64 -3.51 -14.38
N GLY A 16 9.90 -3.03 -13.39
CA GLY A 16 8.82 -3.78 -12.74
C GLY A 16 7.70 -4.16 -13.71
N LEU A 17 7.31 -3.24 -14.59
CA LEU A 17 6.34 -3.48 -15.67
C LEU A 17 6.82 -4.58 -16.61
N GLY A 18 8.09 -4.51 -17.04
CA GLY A 18 8.70 -5.53 -17.89
C GLY A 18 8.70 -6.92 -17.23
N VAL A 19 9.07 -7.02 -15.95
CA VAL A 19 8.98 -8.28 -15.19
C VAL A 19 7.54 -8.80 -15.12
N SER A 20 6.54 -7.92 -14.96
CA SER A 20 5.13 -8.34 -14.88
C SER A 20 4.53 -8.80 -16.22
N TYR A 21 5.07 -8.33 -17.35
CA TYR A 21 4.66 -8.78 -18.70
C TYR A 21 5.40 -10.03 -19.16
N PHE A 22 6.69 -10.13 -18.88
CA PHE A 22 7.57 -11.15 -19.45
C PHE A 22 8.03 -12.20 -18.44
N GLY A 23 7.73 -12.03 -17.15
CA GLY A 23 8.20 -12.87 -16.03
C GLY A 23 9.67 -12.61 -15.65
N ARG A 24 10.50 -12.22 -16.61
CA ARG A 24 11.90 -11.82 -16.46
C ARG A 24 12.21 -10.63 -17.38
N PHE A 25 13.16 -9.79 -17.02
CA PHE A 25 13.56 -8.64 -17.83
C PHE A 25 15.06 -8.70 -18.16
N ASP A 26 15.42 -9.63 -19.05
CA ASP A 26 16.77 -9.86 -19.55
C ASP A 26 16.88 -9.64 -21.07
N GLU A 27 18.08 -9.75 -21.62
CA GLU A 27 18.35 -9.53 -23.05
C GLU A 27 17.49 -10.43 -23.95
N GLU A 28 17.28 -11.69 -23.54
CA GLU A 28 16.49 -12.66 -24.29
C GLU A 28 15.00 -12.28 -24.29
N ALA A 29 14.45 -11.89 -23.13
CA ALA A 29 13.07 -11.43 -23.02
C ALA A 29 12.82 -10.18 -23.87
N ILE A 30 13.75 -9.22 -23.90
CA ILE A 30 13.62 -8.01 -24.71
C ILE A 30 13.65 -8.35 -26.21
N LYS A 31 14.59 -9.20 -26.65
CA LYS A 31 14.69 -9.59 -28.06
C LYS A 31 13.46 -10.36 -28.55
N ASN A 32 12.95 -11.28 -27.73
CA ASN A 32 11.79 -12.08 -28.11
C ASN A 32 10.47 -11.28 -28.09
N ASN A 33 10.40 -10.19 -27.33
CA ASN A 33 9.20 -9.37 -27.18
C ASN A 33 9.38 -7.92 -27.68
N PHE A 34 10.32 -7.67 -28.59
CA PHE A 34 10.73 -6.30 -28.97
C PHE A 34 9.56 -5.43 -29.43
N ALA A 35 8.62 -5.98 -30.21
CA ALA A 35 7.44 -5.25 -30.68
C ALA A 35 6.57 -4.75 -29.51
N LEU A 36 6.36 -5.60 -28.50
CA LEU A 36 5.59 -5.26 -27.31
C LEU A 36 6.34 -4.27 -26.41
N VAL A 37 7.67 -4.36 -26.32
CA VAL A 37 8.48 -3.36 -25.61
C VAL A 37 8.33 -1.98 -26.24
N TYR A 38 8.31 -1.88 -27.57
CA TYR A 38 8.06 -0.60 -28.26
C TYR A 38 6.66 -0.05 -27.99
N GLU A 39 5.63 -0.92 -28.06
CA GLU A 39 4.25 -0.52 -27.75
C GLU A 39 4.11 -0.04 -26.30
N LEU A 40 4.71 -0.75 -25.35
CA LEU A 40 4.74 -0.33 -23.95
C LEU A 40 5.43 1.02 -23.77
N LEU A 41 6.60 1.21 -24.40
CA LEU A 41 7.34 2.47 -24.29
C LEU A 41 6.57 3.68 -24.84
N ASP A 42 5.91 3.50 -25.98
CA ASP A 42 5.10 4.56 -26.61
C ASP A 42 3.91 4.95 -25.72
N GLU A 43 3.30 3.97 -25.05
CA GLU A 43 2.17 4.20 -24.17
C GLU A 43 2.58 4.81 -22.81
N VAL A 44 3.69 4.35 -22.22
CA VAL A 44 4.10 4.79 -20.87
C VAL A 44 4.91 6.08 -20.85
N LEU A 45 5.44 6.52 -21.98
CA LEU A 45 6.33 7.69 -22.06
C LEU A 45 6.12 8.47 -23.36
N ASP A 46 5.29 9.51 -23.30
CA ASP A 46 5.10 10.44 -24.43
C ASP A 46 5.95 11.70 -24.26
N PHE A 47 6.80 11.98 -25.25
CA PHE A 47 7.66 13.16 -25.31
C PHE A 47 8.50 13.42 -24.02
N GLY A 48 8.89 12.36 -23.33
CA GLY A 48 9.66 12.42 -22.07
C GLY A 48 8.81 12.70 -20.83
N TYR A 49 7.48 12.69 -20.95
CA TYR A 49 6.54 12.74 -19.84
C TYR A 49 5.99 11.34 -19.55
N PRO A 50 6.33 10.75 -18.38
CA PRO A 50 5.74 9.49 -17.95
C PRO A 50 4.22 9.62 -17.85
N GLN A 51 3.52 8.67 -18.46
CA GLN A 51 2.06 8.55 -18.43
C GLN A 51 1.64 7.51 -17.37
N ASN A 52 0.58 6.76 -17.64
CA ASN A 52 0.13 5.68 -16.77
C ASN A 52 1.02 4.44 -16.92
N ILE A 53 1.63 3.97 -15.82
CA ILE A 53 2.52 2.79 -15.78
C ILE A 53 1.87 1.63 -15.01
N GLU A 54 0.56 1.72 -14.72
CA GLU A 54 -0.15 0.67 -14.00
C GLU A 54 -0.33 -0.58 -14.87
N VAL A 55 0.29 -1.68 -14.45
CA VAL A 55 0.29 -2.96 -15.16
C VAL A 55 -1.12 -3.42 -15.49
N ASP A 56 -2.03 -3.38 -14.52
CA ASP A 56 -3.39 -3.89 -14.69
C ASP A 56 -4.22 -3.05 -15.67
N THR A 57 -3.91 -1.75 -15.79
CA THR A 57 -4.54 -0.88 -16.78
C THR A 57 -3.96 -1.15 -18.17
N LEU A 58 -2.63 -1.22 -18.28
CA LEU A 58 -1.94 -1.47 -19.55
C LEU A 58 -2.32 -2.84 -20.14
N LYS A 59 -2.48 -3.87 -19.31
CA LYS A 59 -2.87 -5.23 -19.76
C LYS A 59 -4.25 -5.30 -20.41
N LEU A 60 -5.11 -4.29 -20.24
CA LEU A 60 -6.44 -4.25 -20.86
C LEU A 60 -6.38 -3.97 -22.37
N TYR A 61 -5.36 -3.23 -22.83
CA TYR A 61 -5.29 -2.78 -24.21
C TYR A 61 -3.94 -3.09 -24.89
N VAL A 62 -2.86 -3.22 -24.12
CA VAL A 62 -1.55 -3.72 -24.58
C VAL A 62 -1.44 -5.20 -24.20
N THR A 63 -1.79 -6.10 -25.14
CA THR A 63 -1.92 -7.55 -24.88
C THR A 63 -0.78 -8.36 -25.49
N THR A 64 -0.24 -9.34 -24.74
CA THR A 64 0.62 -10.39 -25.29
C THR A 64 -0.21 -11.43 -26.03
N GLU A 65 0.37 -12.12 -27.03
CA GLU A 65 -0.30 -13.26 -27.68
C GLU A 65 -0.74 -14.35 -26.67
N SER A 66 -0.02 -14.50 -25.57
CA SER A 66 -0.38 -15.42 -24.49
C SER A 66 -1.68 -15.02 -23.76
N VAL A 67 -1.95 -13.72 -23.60
CA VAL A 67 -3.18 -13.19 -22.96
C VAL A 67 -4.38 -13.20 -23.93
N LYS A 68 -4.15 -13.09 -25.24
CA LYS A 68 -5.21 -13.24 -26.26
C LYS A 68 -5.95 -14.58 -26.18
N SER A 69 -5.31 -15.61 -25.61
CA SER A 69 -5.88 -16.96 -25.51
C SER A 69 -6.85 -17.18 -24.34
N LYS A 70 -6.94 -16.27 -23.34
CA LYS A 70 -7.73 -16.54 -22.12
C LYS A 70 -8.87 -15.58 -21.77
N SER A 71 -8.98 -14.40 -22.36
CA SER A 71 -10.21 -13.59 -22.21
C SER A 71 -10.20 -12.41 -23.17
N LEU A 72 -11.03 -12.47 -24.21
CA LEU A 72 -11.52 -11.26 -24.89
C LEU A 72 -13.00 -11.47 -25.22
N VAL A 73 -13.83 -11.49 -24.18
CA VAL A 73 -15.11 -10.79 -24.34
C VAL A 73 -14.69 -9.33 -24.44
N ALA A 74 -14.78 -8.77 -25.64
CA ALA A 74 -14.40 -7.39 -25.91
C ALA A 74 -15.16 -6.46 -24.96
N GLU A 75 -14.49 -5.97 -23.93
CA GLU A 75 -15.03 -4.86 -23.15
C GLU A 75 -15.18 -3.66 -24.09
N PRO A 76 -16.30 -2.92 -24.01
CA PRO A 76 -16.47 -1.75 -24.86
C PRO A 76 -15.35 -0.75 -24.56
N PRO A 77 -14.75 -0.13 -25.59
CA PRO A 77 -13.61 0.78 -25.44
C PRO A 77 -13.90 1.97 -24.48
N GLN A 78 -15.18 2.27 -24.26
CA GLN A 78 -15.65 3.26 -23.29
C GLN A 78 -15.38 2.87 -21.82
N SER A 79 -15.42 1.57 -21.48
CA SER A 79 -15.09 1.06 -20.13
C SER A 79 -13.61 1.28 -19.82
N ILE A 80 -12.75 0.93 -20.78
CA ILE A 80 -11.29 1.04 -20.68
C ILE A 80 -10.86 2.51 -20.58
N THR A 81 -11.42 3.39 -21.44
CA THR A 81 -11.12 4.83 -21.38
C THR A 81 -11.56 5.46 -20.07
N MET A 82 -12.71 5.05 -19.51
CA MET A 82 -13.19 5.56 -18.22
C MET A 82 -12.31 5.11 -17.05
N GLN A 83 -11.75 3.90 -17.10
CA GLN A 83 -10.81 3.43 -16.07
C GLN A 83 -9.44 4.10 -16.19
N ALA A 84 -8.95 4.32 -17.42
CA ALA A 84 -7.67 4.98 -17.67
C ALA A 84 -7.69 6.49 -17.36
N THR A 85 -8.83 7.15 -17.52
CA THR A 85 -8.99 8.61 -17.28
C THR A 85 -9.66 8.94 -15.94
N GLY A 86 -10.15 7.93 -15.22
CA GLY A 86 -10.85 8.09 -13.95
C GLY A 86 -9.91 8.39 -12.78
N ALA A 87 -10.49 8.88 -11.67
CA ALA A 87 -9.75 9.19 -10.45
C ALA A 87 -9.22 7.94 -9.71
N THR A 88 -9.58 6.73 -10.15
CA THR A 88 -9.17 5.46 -9.54
C THR A 88 -8.76 4.50 -10.65
N THR A 89 -7.47 4.45 -10.94
CA THR A 89 -6.89 3.63 -12.02
C THR A 89 -6.57 2.19 -11.58
N TRP A 90 -6.36 1.99 -10.27
CA TRP A 90 -5.86 0.74 -9.68
C TRP A 90 -6.94 -0.29 -9.31
N ARG A 91 -8.23 -0.03 -9.57
CA ARG A 91 -9.31 -0.97 -9.25
C ARG A 91 -10.48 -0.89 -10.23
N ARG A 92 -11.02 -2.05 -10.61
CA ARG A 92 -12.20 -2.17 -11.47
C ARG A 92 -13.51 -2.26 -10.69
N ASN A 93 -14.60 -1.81 -11.30
CA ASN A 93 -15.93 -1.77 -10.70
C ASN A 93 -16.67 -3.13 -10.74
N ASP A 94 -16.33 -3.99 -11.69
CA ASP A 94 -17.02 -5.24 -12.05
C ASP A 94 -16.53 -6.47 -11.27
N ILE A 95 -15.59 -6.29 -10.33
CA ILE A 95 -15.00 -7.36 -9.55
C ILE A 95 -16.05 -7.95 -8.61
N VAL A 96 -16.29 -9.27 -8.69
CA VAL A 96 -17.23 -9.98 -7.81
C VAL A 96 -16.59 -11.24 -7.27
N TYR A 97 -16.57 -11.36 -5.94
CA TYR A 97 -16.16 -12.55 -5.22
C TYR A 97 -17.35 -13.23 -4.55
N LYS A 98 -17.33 -14.56 -4.50
CA LYS A 98 -18.34 -15.35 -3.76
C LYS A 98 -18.32 -15.03 -2.26
N LYS A 99 -17.14 -14.74 -1.73
CA LYS A 99 -16.90 -14.38 -0.34
C LYS A 99 -15.93 -13.21 -0.32
N ASN A 100 -16.30 -12.14 0.37
CA ASN A 100 -15.44 -10.98 0.53
C ASN A 100 -14.46 -11.26 1.68
N GLU A 101 -13.16 -11.31 1.38
CA GLU A 101 -12.10 -11.55 2.35
C GLU A 101 -10.97 -10.55 2.15
N ALA A 102 -10.31 -10.18 3.24
CA ALA A 102 -9.09 -9.37 3.20
C ALA A 102 -8.10 -9.94 4.21
N PHE A 103 -6.87 -10.17 3.75
CA PHE A 103 -5.77 -10.61 4.59
C PHE A 103 -4.75 -9.47 4.71
N VAL A 104 -4.20 -9.29 5.91
CA VAL A 104 -3.21 -8.25 6.18
C VAL A 104 -2.02 -8.94 6.82
N ASP A 105 -0.87 -8.83 6.16
CA ASP A 105 0.40 -9.35 6.61
C ASP A 105 1.27 -8.16 7.04
N VAL A 106 1.63 -8.11 8.32
CA VAL A 106 2.55 -7.11 8.89
C VAL A 106 3.92 -7.74 8.98
N ILE A 107 4.84 -7.25 8.16
CA ILE A 107 6.19 -7.79 8.01
C ILE A 107 7.17 -6.76 8.56
N GLU A 108 7.89 -7.12 9.61
CA GLU A 108 8.85 -6.24 10.25
C GLU A 108 10.26 -6.80 10.15
N SER A 109 11.18 -5.97 9.66
CA SER A 109 12.62 -6.24 9.67
C SER A 109 13.28 -5.42 10.76
N VAL A 110 13.79 -6.11 11.79
CA VAL A 110 14.50 -5.49 12.90
C VAL A 110 15.98 -5.35 12.54
N ASN A 111 16.42 -4.10 12.34
CA ASN A 111 17.82 -3.76 12.12
C ASN A 111 18.49 -3.48 13.46
N LEU A 112 19.49 -4.28 13.83
CA LEU A 112 20.22 -4.14 15.09
C LEU A 112 21.73 -4.11 14.85
N ILE A 113 22.39 -3.09 15.38
CA ILE A 113 23.85 -2.99 15.43
C ILE A 113 24.26 -2.96 16.90
N LEU A 114 25.11 -3.89 17.30
CA LEU A 114 25.64 -4.01 18.65
C LEU A 114 27.15 -3.80 18.66
N SER A 115 27.65 -3.14 19.69
CA SER A 115 29.09 -3.09 19.98
C SER A 115 29.56 -4.44 20.52
N ALA A 116 30.88 -4.70 20.47
CA ALA A 116 31.48 -5.88 21.08
C ALA A 116 31.27 -5.97 22.61
N LYS A 117 30.84 -4.88 23.28
CA LYS A 117 30.49 -4.87 24.70
C LYS A 117 29.01 -5.19 24.96
N GLY A 118 28.22 -5.46 23.91
CA GLY A 118 26.78 -5.69 23.99
C GLY A 118 25.95 -4.41 24.09
N THR A 119 26.52 -3.24 23.82
CA THR A 119 25.77 -1.97 23.76
C THR A 119 25.08 -1.85 22.41
N VAL A 120 23.78 -1.57 22.39
CA VAL A 120 23.04 -1.27 21.16
C VAL A 120 23.52 0.07 20.60
N LEU A 121 24.10 0.05 19.40
CA LEU A 121 24.53 1.24 18.67
C LEU A 121 23.41 1.79 17.78
N ARG A 122 22.58 0.89 17.23
CA ARG A 122 21.43 1.23 16.40
C ARG A 122 20.38 0.14 16.50
N ALA A 123 19.13 0.53 16.72
CA ALA A 123 17.97 -0.33 16.59
C ALA A 123 16.90 0.43 15.81
N ASP A 124 16.47 -0.11 14.68
CA ASP A 124 15.33 0.42 13.93
C ASP A 124 14.52 -0.72 13.32
N VAL A 125 13.21 -0.52 13.23
CA VAL A 125 12.30 -1.45 12.58
C VAL A 125 11.87 -0.85 11.26
N GLN A 126 12.04 -1.61 10.19
CA GLN A 126 11.44 -1.33 8.88
C GLN A 126 10.25 -2.26 8.71
N GLY A 127 9.06 -1.69 8.73
CA GLY A 127 7.80 -2.39 8.59
C GLY A 127 7.20 -2.24 7.21
N GLN A 128 6.54 -3.28 6.74
CA GLN A 128 5.75 -3.29 5.52
C GLN A 128 4.41 -3.97 5.81
N ILE A 129 3.32 -3.33 5.38
CA ILE A 129 1.98 -3.89 5.45
C ILE A 129 1.59 -4.33 4.05
N VAL A 130 1.49 -5.64 3.84
CA VAL A 130 1.01 -6.25 2.60
C VAL A 130 -0.45 -6.65 2.81
N MET A 131 -1.31 -6.24 1.87
CA MET A 131 -2.73 -6.56 1.91
C MET A 131 -3.08 -7.45 0.72
N ARG A 132 -3.86 -8.49 0.98
CA ARG A 132 -4.50 -9.32 -0.05
C ARG A 132 -5.99 -9.08 0.00
N SER A 133 -6.52 -8.33 -0.96
CA SER A 133 -7.93 -7.94 -1.00
C SER A 133 -8.69 -8.78 -2.03
N PHE A 134 -9.70 -9.52 -1.55
CA PHE A 134 -10.63 -10.28 -2.38
C PHE A 134 -12.04 -9.75 -2.10
N LEU A 135 -12.26 -8.49 -2.50
CA LEU A 135 -13.49 -7.75 -2.21
C LEU A 135 -14.26 -7.46 -3.49
N SER A 136 -15.58 -7.42 -3.42
CA SER A 136 -16.45 -7.14 -4.56
C SER A 136 -16.71 -5.64 -4.72
N GLY A 137 -16.84 -5.17 -5.96
CA GLY A 137 -17.13 -3.79 -6.31
C GLY A 137 -16.00 -2.83 -5.95
N MET A 138 -16.36 -1.62 -5.50
CA MET A 138 -15.44 -0.54 -5.10
C MET A 138 -15.56 -0.23 -3.60
N PRO A 139 -14.99 -1.09 -2.72
CA PRO A 139 -15.05 -0.86 -1.29
C PRO A 139 -14.11 0.27 -0.87
N GLU A 140 -14.59 1.18 -0.02
CA GLU A 140 -13.74 2.11 0.72
C GLU A 140 -13.35 1.47 2.05
N CYS A 141 -12.07 1.17 2.21
CA CYS A 141 -11.49 0.61 3.42
C CYS A 141 -10.90 1.72 4.30
N LYS A 142 -10.92 1.47 5.61
CA LYS A 142 -10.23 2.29 6.61
C LYS A 142 -9.33 1.40 7.44
N PHE A 143 -8.09 1.79 7.61
CA PHE A 143 -7.10 1.09 8.42
C PHE A 143 -6.63 2.02 9.54
N GLY A 144 -6.77 1.54 10.77
CA GLY A 144 -6.35 2.24 11.98
C GLY A 144 -5.03 1.66 12.48
N LEU A 145 -4.13 2.53 12.90
CA LEU A 145 -2.87 2.17 13.55
C LEU A 145 -2.90 2.63 15.01
N ASN A 146 -2.22 1.89 15.88
CA ASN A 146 -2.00 2.27 17.27
C ASN A 146 -0.86 3.31 17.37
N ASP A 147 -0.90 4.32 16.51
CA ASP A 147 0.10 5.39 16.48
C ASP A 147 -0.16 6.35 17.64
N LYS A 148 0.90 6.70 18.37
CA LYS A 148 0.84 7.61 19.51
C LYS A 148 0.15 8.93 19.15
N LEU A 149 0.43 9.46 17.97
CA LEU A 149 -0.18 10.71 17.49
C LEU A 149 -1.70 10.56 17.25
N VAL A 150 -2.16 9.39 16.80
CA VAL A 150 -3.60 9.10 16.62
C VAL A 150 -4.30 9.10 17.98
N LEU A 151 -3.69 8.45 18.97
CA LEU A 151 -4.27 8.30 20.30
C LEU A 151 -4.29 9.63 21.07
N GLU A 152 -3.23 10.43 20.96
CA GLU A 152 -3.18 11.78 21.55
C GLU A 152 -4.22 12.72 20.91
N ALA A 153 -4.39 12.68 19.59
CA ALA A 153 -5.42 13.45 18.89
C ALA A 153 -6.83 13.03 19.35
N ALA A 154 -7.12 11.73 19.39
CA ALA A 154 -8.41 11.21 19.85
C ALA A 154 -8.71 11.55 21.32
N ALA A 155 -7.70 11.50 22.20
CA ALA A 155 -7.83 11.89 23.59
C ALA A 155 -8.11 13.40 23.75
N THR A 156 -7.46 14.22 22.93
CA THR A 156 -7.66 15.68 22.92
C THR A 156 -9.06 16.05 22.41
N GLU A 157 -9.56 15.38 21.37
CA GLU A 157 -10.93 15.56 20.89
C GLU A 157 -11.98 15.08 21.90
N ALA A 158 -11.76 13.94 22.56
CA ALA A 158 -12.65 13.44 23.61
C ALA A 158 -12.71 14.39 24.82
N ALA A 159 -11.60 15.06 25.15
CA ALA A 159 -11.56 16.09 26.19
C ALA A 159 -12.22 17.41 25.76
N ALA A 160 -12.16 17.77 24.48
CA ALA A 160 -12.78 18.98 23.94
C ALA A 160 -14.31 18.86 23.78
N VAL A 161 -14.82 17.67 23.46
CA VAL A 161 -16.27 17.37 23.40
C VAL A 161 -16.78 17.04 24.81
N GLY A 162 -16.69 18.02 25.72
CA GLY A 162 -17.29 17.94 27.05
C GLY A 162 -18.81 17.83 26.99
N ARG A 163 -19.35 16.62 26.77
CA ARG A 163 -20.78 16.32 26.98
C ARG A 163 -20.97 15.66 28.33
N VAL A 164 -21.32 16.49 29.31
CA VAL A 164 -22.08 16.06 30.48
C VAL A 164 -23.41 15.49 30.00
N ARG A 165 -23.57 14.16 30.00
CA ARG A 165 -24.90 13.51 29.99
C ARG A 165 -24.90 12.26 30.85
N GLN A 166 -25.27 12.46 32.11
CA GLN A 166 -25.92 11.45 32.93
C GLN A 166 -27.38 11.31 32.44
N VAL A 167 -27.73 10.26 31.69
CA VAL A 167 -29.03 9.53 31.73
C VAL A 167 -28.79 8.15 31.09
N GLY A 168 -29.24 7.08 31.75
CA GLY A 168 -28.90 5.70 31.45
C GLY A 168 -29.67 4.99 30.32
N ALA A 169 -29.33 3.69 30.23
CA ALA A 169 -30.02 2.56 29.60
C ALA A 169 -29.70 2.19 28.12
N ARG A 170 -28.90 1.11 28.03
CA ARG A 170 -29.08 -0.11 27.18
C ARG A 170 -28.82 -0.01 25.66
N SER A 171 -27.68 -0.55 25.22
CA SER A 171 -27.63 -1.86 24.53
C SER A 171 -26.19 -2.29 24.15
N GLY A 172 -25.79 -3.46 24.64
CA GLY A 172 -25.05 -4.47 23.88
C GLY A 172 -23.65 -4.16 23.32
N ALA A 173 -22.67 -3.92 24.18
CA ALA A 173 -21.29 -4.33 23.91
C ALA A 173 -20.69 -4.91 25.20
N VAL A 174 -20.79 -6.22 25.34
CA VAL A 174 -19.94 -7.04 26.23
C VAL A 174 -18.54 -6.94 25.64
N GLY A 175 -17.44 -6.68 26.35
CA GLY A 175 -17.14 -6.56 27.76
C GLY A 175 -15.61 -6.53 27.84
N GLY A 176 -15.05 -5.56 28.54
CA GLY A 176 -13.60 -5.37 28.60
C GLY A 176 -13.21 -4.18 29.44
N ALA A 177 -13.72 -4.11 30.68
CA ALA A 177 -13.08 -3.32 31.72
C ALA A 177 -11.75 -4.00 32.08
N GLY A 178 -10.67 -3.58 31.42
CA GLY A 178 -9.29 -3.94 31.71
C GLY A 178 -8.52 -2.67 32.02
N GLY A 179 -7.78 -2.68 33.13
CA GLY A 179 -7.12 -1.52 33.73
C GLY A 179 -6.13 -0.77 32.84
N GLY A 180 -5.73 0.41 33.32
CA GLY A 180 -4.70 1.26 32.71
C GLY A 180 -3.35 0.54 32.58
N GLY A 181 -3.18 -0.20 31.50
CA GLY A 181 -1.90 -0.32 30.85
C GLY A 181 -1.79 0.81 29.84
N ASP A 182 -0.69 1.55 29.86
CA ASP A 182 -0.24 2.28 28.68
C ASP A 182 -0.38 1.34 27.49
N GLY A 183 -1.35 1.59 26.61
CA GLY A 183 -1.42 0.87 25.34
C GLY A 183 -0.09 1.14 24.66
N GLU A 184 0.68 0.09 24.37
CA GLU A 184 1.99 0.19 23.73
C GLU A 184 1.82 0.91 22.39
N THR A 185 2.03 2.23 22.39
CA THR A 185 1.83 3.07 21.23
C THR A 185 3.05 2.96 20.35
N VAL A 186 2.86 2.78 19.05
CA VAL A 186 3.97 2.75 18.10
C VAL A 186 4.24 4.17 17.64
N GLU A 187 5.47 4.64 17.83
CA GLU A 187 5.92 5.91 17.26
C GLU A 187 6.46 5.65 15.86
N ILE A 188 5.73 6.10 14.85
CA ILE A 188 6.13 5.96 13.45
C ILE A 188 6.96 7.19 13.06
N ALA A 189 8.24 6.98 12.74
CA ALA A 189 9.15 8.05 12.35
C ALA A 189 8.88 8.53 10.92
N ASP A 190 8.69 7.59 10.00
CA ASP A 190 8.29 7.87 8.62
C ASP A 190 7.34 6.79 8.10
N CYS A 191 6.49 7.18 7.14
CA CYS A 191 5.59 6.27 6.45
C CYS A 191 5.48 6.64 4.97
N GLN A 192 5.34 5.60 4.14
CA GLN A 192 5.09 5.69 2.72
C GLN A 192 3.84 4.88 2.42
N PHE A 193 2.98 5.41 1.56
CA PHE A 193 1.70 4.80 1.26
C PHE A 193 1.59 4.48 -0.22
N HIS A 194 0.82 3.44 -0.52
CA HIS A 194 0.33 3.19 -1.86
C HIS A 194 -0.55 4.37 -2.34
N GLN A 195 -0.58 4.62 -3.65
CA GLN A 195 -1.38 5.69 -4.27
C GLN A 195 -2.89 5.60 -3.97
N SER A 196 -3.36 4.42 -3.58
CA SER A 196 -4.76 4.22 -3.19
C SER A 196 -5.16 4.95 -1.90
N VAL A 197 -4.19 5.36 -1.09
CA VAL A 197 -4.40 6.04 0.19
C VAL A 197 -4.65 7.54 0.01
N ARG A 198 -5.73 8.01 0.63
CA ARG A 198 -6.12 9.42 0.65
C ARG A 198 -5.31 10.18 1.71
N LEU A 199 -4.13 10.67 1.32
CA LEU A 199 -3.20 11.40 2.19
C LEU A 199 -3.83 12.62 2.90
N GLY A 200 -4.79 13.30 2.26
CA GLY A 200 -5.47 14.46 2.86
C GLY A 200 -6.25 14.13 4.13
N ARG A 201 -6.85 12.92 4.20
CA ARG A 201 -7.52 12.44 5.42
C ARG A 201 -6.48 12.05 6.47
N PHE A 202 -5.48 11.28 6.08
CA PHE A 202 -4.38 10.89 6.99
C PHE A 202 -3.70 12.09 7.67
N ASN A 203 -3.50 13.20 6.97
CA ASN A 203 -2.92 14.40 7.59
C ASN A 203 -3.84 15.06 8.63
N THR A 204 -5.15 14.84 8.55
CA THR A 204 -6.16 15.47 9.43
C THR A 204 -6.47 14.59 10.64
N ASP A 205 -6.87 13.34 10.39
CA ASP A 205 -7.40 12.43 11.41
C ASP A 205 -6.52 11.19 11.60
N ARG A 206 -5.35 11.16 10.95
CA ARG A 206 -4.42 10.01 10.93
C ARG A 206 -5.08 8.68 10.54
N THR A 207 -6.23 8.75 9.88
CA THR A 207 -6.97 7.58 9.40
C THR A 207 -6.54 7.25 7.98
N ILE A 208 -6.09 6.02 7.77
CA ILE A 208 -5.71 5.56 6.44
C ILE A 208 -6.97 5.09 5.71
N SER A 209 -7.46 5.92 4.78
CA SER A 209 -8.66 5.64 3.98
C SER A 209 -8.26 5.41 2.52
N PHE A 210 -8.70 4.29 1.94
CA PHE A 210 -8.27 3.87 0.60
C PHE A 210 -9.29 2.95 -0.08
N ILE A 211 -9.18 2.83 -1.40
CA ILE A 211 -9.85 1.79 -2.19
C ILE A 211 -8.77 0.77 -2.57
N PRO A 212 -8.75 -0.45 -2.01
CA PRO A 212 -7.65 -1.40 -2.23
C PRO A 212 -7.62 -1.89 -3.68
N PRO A 213 -6.44 -1.96 -4.33
CA PRO A 213 -6.23 -2.81 -5.49
C PRO A 213 -6.70 -4.24 -5.22
N ASP A 214 -7.13 -4.92 -6.27
CA ASP A 214 -7.55 -6.32 -6.19
C ASP A 214 -6.34 -7.25 -6.08
N GLY A 215 -6.45 -8.31 -5.28
CA GLY A 215 -5.34 -9.23 -5.02
C GLY A 215 -4.30 -8.67 -4.03
N GLU A 216 -3.04 -9.08 -4.22
CA GLU A 216 -1.92 -8.73 -3.34
C GLU A 216 -1.28 -7.41 -3.74
N PHE A 217 -1.15 -6.49 -2.78
CA PHE A 217 -0.42 -5.24 -2.96
C PHE A 217 0.19 -4.77 -1.64
N GLU A 218 1.25 -3.99 -1.74
CA GLU A 218 1.84 -3.31 -0.59
C GLU A 218 1.04 -2.05 -0.27
N MET A 219 0.43 -2.00 0.91
CA MET A 219 -0.42 -0.88 1.34
C MET A 219 0.42 0.28 1.88
N MET A 220 1.38 -0.03 2.75
CA MET A 220 2.27 0.96 3.35
C MET A 220 3.61 0.37 3.77
N ARG A 221 4.63 1.22 3.80
CA ARG A 221 5.88 1.01 4.54
C ARG A 221 5.93 2.01 5.67
N TYR A 222 6.52 1.59 6.78
CA TYR A 222 6.78 2.46 7.91
C TYR A 222 8.15 2.17 8.50
N ARG A 223 8.67 3.15 9.20
CA ARG A 223 9.91 3.00 9.96
C ARG A 223 9.71 3.51 11.38
N THR A 224 10.23 2.75 12.33
CA THR A 224 10.26 3.12 13.74
C THR A 224 11.70 3.06 14.24
N THR A 225 12.16 4.14 14.87
CA THR A 225 13.53 4.27 15.39
C THR A 225 13.58 4.35 16.91
N GLU A 226 12.43 4.51 17.56
CA GLU A 226 12.31 4.67 19.00
C GLU A 226 11.53 3.49 19.58
N ASN A 227 11.79 3.15 20.84
CA ASN A 227 11.07 2.11 21.59
C ASN A 227 11.03 0.73 20.91
N VAL A 228 12.09 0.37 20.16
CA VAL A 228 12.21 -0.94 19.53
C VAL A 228 12.46 -2.01 20.59
N ASN A 229 11.42 -2.79 20.89
CA ASN A 229 11.51 -3.95 21.77
C ASN A 229 12.15 -5.13 21.03
N LEU A 230 13.39 -5.46 21.40
CA LEU A 230 14.12 -6.57 20.78
C LEU A 230 13.57 -7.92 21.27
N PRO A 231 13.23 -8.85 20.36
CA PRO A 231 12.63 -10.13 20.75
C PRO A 231 13.63 -11.11 21.40
N PHE A 232 14.93 -10.82 21.34
CA PHE A 232 15.99 -11.63 21.93
C PHE A 232 17.16 -10.76 22.39
N LYS A 233 17.90 -11.26 23.38
CA LYS A 233 19.11 -10.62 23.90
C LYS A 233 20.33 -11.25 23.22
N VAL A 234 21.13 -10.43 22.53
CA VAL A 234 22.39 -10.86 21.93
C VAL A 234 23.55 -10.50 22.87
N LEU A 235 24.38 -11.48 23.20
CA LEU A 235 25.58 -11.29 24.00
C LEU A 235 26.80 -11.65 23.13
N PRO A 236 27.59 -10.66 22.67
CA PRO A 236 28.85 -10.94 22.00
C PRO A 236 29.82 -11.60 22.99
N VAL A 237 30.42 -12.72 22.58
CA VAL A 237 31.44 -13.48 23.35
C VAL A 237 32.81 -13.16 22.79
#